data_AF-A0AB35WY00-F1
#
_entry.id   AF-A0AB35WY00-F1
#
_cell.length_a   1.000
_cell.length_b   1.000
_cell.length_c   1.000
_cell.angle_alpha   90.00
_cell.angle_beta   90.00
_cell.angle_gamma   90.00
#
_symmetry.space_group_name_H-M   'P 1'
#
loop_
_entity.id
_entity.type
_entity.pdbx_description
1 polymer ?
#
loop_
_entity_poly.entity_id
_entity_poly.type
_entity_poly.pdbx_seq_one_letter_code
_entity_poly.pdbx_strand_id
1 'polypeptide(L)'
;MAVDVVKTVAGDPIYADVTFYLSIAAALVSLATLTVGYTQMKIASAKVKLDLYNKRFNVYLSALEYYQSVWGKNDGELKIKAAEFIKCYRESQFLFSEKDGLYKTLTSIKDAGGVIALYQEMIAEGKQGDAMHSLHEKSVDAREKMGKAIQILEQQMAKYINFKVVRGWSFWW
;
A
#
# COMPACT_ATOMS: atom_id res chain seq x y z
N MET A 1 -70.84 9.86 15.84
CA MET A 1 -70.83 10.42 14.47
C MET A 1 -69.43 10.66 13.91
N ALA A 2 -68.52 11.40 14.58
CA ALA A 2 -67.14 11.54 14.06
C ALA A 2 -66.30 10.24 14.16
N VAL A 3 -66.52 9.42 15.21
CA VAL A 3 -65.78 8.17 15.44
C VAL A 3 -66.18 7.06 14.46
N ASP A 4 -67.43 7.05 14.02
CA ASP A 4 -67.93 6.05 13.06
C ASP A 4 -67.42 6.32 11.65
N VAL A 5 -67.36 7.58 11.22
CA VAL A 5 -66.82 7.97 9.90
C VAL A 5 -65.34 7.61 9.78
N VAL A 6 -64.55 7.75 10.86
CA VAL A 6 -63.13 7.35 10.87
C VAL A 6 -62.97 5.82 10.78
N LYS A 7 -63.87 5.05 11.39
CA LYS A 7 -63.86 3.58 11.28
C LYS A 7 -64.31 3.09 9.90
N THR A 8 -65.25 3.77 9.25
CA THR A 8 -65.72 3.41 7.90
C THR A 8 -64.65 3.72 6.84
N VAL A 9 -63.97 4.87 6.94
CA VAL A 9 -62.89 5.24 6.01
C VAL A 9 -61.63 4.38 6.20
N ALA A 10 -61.31 3.98 7.43
CA ALA A 10 -60.21 3.05 7.70
C ALA A 10 -60.52 1.58 7.33
N GLY A 11 -61.79 1.24 7.09
CA GLY A 11 -62.26 -0.08 6.69
C GLY A 11 -62.51 -0.25 5.20
N ASP A 12 -62.28 0.79 4.38
CA ASP A 12 -62.49 0.73 2.94
C ASP A 12 -61.40 -0.15 2.29
N PRO A 13 -61.78 -1.18 1.51
CA PRO A 13 -60.85 -2.17 0.93
C PRO A 13 -59.78 -1.52 0.04
N ILE A 14 -60.08 -0.34 -0.52
CA ILE A 14 -59.17 0.45 -1.34
C ILE A 14 -57.91 0.87 -0.57
N TYR A 15 -58.03 1.27 0.71
CA TYR A 15 -56.87 1.71 1.51
C TYR A 15 -56.00 0.52 1.96
N ALA A 16 -56.61 -0.64 2.20
CA ALA A 16 -55.91 -1.87 2.52
C ALA A 16 -55.06 -2.37 1.34
N ASP A 17 -55.63 -2.33 0.13
CA ASP A 17 -54.93 -2.70 -1.11
C ASP A 17 -53.74 -1.76 -1.38
N VAL A 18 -53.94 -0.45 -1.27
CA VAL A 18 -52.86 0.54 -1.47
C VAL A 18 -51.72 0.33 -0.46
N THR A 19 -52.03 0.06 0.80
CA THR A 19 -51.02 -0.19 1.85
C THR A 19 -50.27 -1.50 1.60
N PHE A 20 -50.95 -2.53 1.08
CA PHE A 20 -50.34 -3.80 0.69
C PHE A 20 -49.35 -3.63 -0.48
N TYR A 21 -49.76 -2.94 -1.56
CA TYR A 21 -48.88 -2.66 -2.70
C TYR A 21 -47.68 -1.79 -2.30
N LEU A 22 -47.89 -0.79 -1.44
CA LEU A 22 -46.80 0.05 -0.91
C LEU A 22 -45.80 -0.78 -0.10
N SER A 23 -46.29 -1.72 0.71
CA SER A 23 -45.44 -2.60 1.52
C SER A 23 -44.59 -3.54 0.65
N ILE A 24 -45.16 -4.08 -0.42
CA ILE A 24 -44.42 -4.89 -1.40
C ILE A 24 -43.36 -4.04 -2.12
N ALA A 25 -43.74 -2.85 -2.60
CA ALA A 25 -42.81 -1.94 -3.26
C ALA A 25 -41.66 -1.55 -2.32
N ALA A 26 -41.96 -1.24 -1.05
CA ALA A 26 -40.97 -0.95 -0.04
C ALA A 26 -40.04 -2.14 0.23
N ALA A 27 -40.57 -3.37 0.29
CA ALA A 27 -39.77 -4.58 0.46
C ALA A 27 -38.83 -4.81 -0.75
N LEU A 28 -39.31 -4.61 -1.97
CA LEU A 28 -38.48 -4.73 -3.18
C LEU A 28 -37.38 -3.68 -3.25
N VAL A 29 -37.69 -2.42 -2.91
CA VAL A 29 -36.70 -1.34 -2.82
C VAL A 29 -35.68 -1.61 -1.72
N SER A 30 -36.11 -2.15 -0.57
CA SER A 30 -35.21 -2.56 0.52
C SER A 30 -34.26 -3.68 0.09
N LEU A 31 -34.76 -4.69 -0.62
CA LEU A 31 -33.93 -5.79 -1.13
C LEU A 31 -32.92 -5.31 -2.19
N ALA A 32 -33.36 -4.41 -3.08
CA ALA A 32 -32.48 -3.80 -4.07
C ALA A 32 -31.38 -2.95 -3.41
N THR A 33 -31.73 -2.13 -2.43
CA THR A 33 -30.75 -1.30 -1.69
C THR A 33 -29.77 -2.15 -0.87
N LEU A 34 -30.21 -3.25 -0.27
CA LEU A 34 -29.31 -4.21 0.41
C LEU A 34 -28.30 -4.80 -0.58
N THR A 35 -28.77 -5.21 -1.77
CA THR A 35 -27.91 -5.77 -2.83
C THR A 35 -26.86 -4.76 -3.31
N VAL A 36 -27.28 -3.51 -3.53
CA VAL A 36 -26.37 -2.42 -3.92
C VAL A 36 -25.36 -2.15 -2.80
N GLY A 37 -25.80 -2.03 -1.55
CA GLY A 37 -24.93 -1.81 -0.39
C GLY A 37 -23.90 -2.93 -0.21
N TYR A 38 -24.32 -4.19 -0.37
CA TYR A 38 -23.43 -5.34 -0.32
C TYR A 38 -22.36 -5.29 -1.42
N THR A 39 -22.76 -4.91 -2.64
CA THR A 39 -21.85 -4.76 -3.77
C THR A 39 -20.85 -3.61 -3.53
N GLN A 40 -21.32 -2.48 -3.01
CA GLN A 40 -20.46 -1.34 -2.65
C GLN A 40 -19.45 -1.72 -1.56
N MET A 41 -19.86 -2.49 -0.56
CA MET A 41 -18.96 -3.00 0.49
C MET A 41 -17.87 -3.91 -0.10
N LYS A 42 -18.23 -4.81 -1.02
CA LYS A 42 -17.25 -5.66 -1.73
C LYS A 42 -16.25 -4.83 -2.55
N ILE A 43 -16.73 -3.83 -3.28
CA ILE A 43 -15.87 -2.95 -4.08
C ILE A 43 -14.93 -2.15 -3.16
N ALA A 44 -15.45 -1.60 -2.06
CA ALA A 44 -14.65 -0.86 -1.08
C ALA A 44 -13.55 -1.74 -0.47
N SER A 45 -13.87 -2.98 -0.10
CA SER A 45 -12.89 -3.94 0.42
C SER A 45 -11.81 -4.28 -0.60
N ALA A 46 -12.19 -4.52 -1.86
CA ALA A 46 -11.23 -4.75 -2.94
C ALA A 46 -10.33 -3.53 -3.17
N LYS A 47 -10.88 -2.31 -3.08
CA LYS A 47 -10.12 -1.07 -3.20
C LYS A 47 -9.10 -0.90 -2.07
N VAL A 48 -9.49 -1.17 -0.82
CA VAL A 48 -8.55 -1.12 0.33
C VAL A 48 -7.43 -2.12 0.15
N LYS A 49 -7.73 -3.33 -0.32
CA LYS A 49 -6.72 -4.37 -0.58
C LYS A 49 -5.74 -3.95 -1.68
N LEU A 50 -6.23 -3.33 -2.75
CA LEU A 50 -5.41 -2.83 -3.84
C LEU A 50 -4.55 -1.62 -3.41
N ASP A 51 -5.08 -0.72 -2.58
CA ASP A 51 -4.32 0.39 -2.00
C ASP A 51 -3.18 -0.13 -1.11
N LEU A 52 -3.45 -1.11 -0.25
CA LEU A 52 -2.42 -1.73 0.59
C LEU A 52 -1.35 -2.43 -0.25
N TYR A 53 -1.75 -3.12 -1.32
CA TYR A 53 -0.81 -3.70 -2.28
C TYR A 53 0.09 -2.63 -2.90
N ASN A 54 -0.50 -1.55 -3.43
CA ASN A 54 0.24 -0.47 -4.08
C ASN A 54 1.22 0.18 -3.11
N LYS A 55 0.82 0.43 -1.86
CA LYS A 55 1.73 0.96 -0.83
C LYS A 55 2.91 0.04 -0.55
N ARG A 56 2.66 -1.28 -0.41
CA ARG A 56 3.73 -2.27 -0.21
C ARG A 56 4.66 -2.37 -1.41
N PHE A 57 4.10 -2.35 -2.62
CA PHE A 57 4.88 -2.36 -3.85
C PHE A 57 5.69 -1.07 -4.03
N ASN A 58 5.18 0.08 -3.60
CA ASN A 58 5.92 1.34 -3.66
C ASN A 58 7.20 1.34 -2.79
N VAL A 59 7.19 0.61 -1.67
CA VAL A 59 8.41 0.40 -0.87
C VAL A 59 9.46 -0.39 -1.65
N TYR A 60 9.04 -1.36 -2.48
CA TYR A 60 9.94 -2.06 -3.40
C TYR A 60 10.58 -1.10 -4.40
N LEU A 61 9.71 -0.36 -5.11
CA LEU A 61 10.12 0.47 -6.22
C LEU A 61 11.07 1.56 -5.76
N SER A 62 10.75 2.24 -4.66
CA SER A 62 11.63 3.25 -4.07
C SER A 62 13.01 2.69 -3.68
N ALA A 63 13.09 1.45 -3.15
CA ALA A 63 14.36 0.81 -2.85
C ALA A 63 15.17 0.50 -4.12
N LEU A 64 14.49 0.02 -5.17
CA LEU A 64 15.11 -0.29 -6.46
C LEU A 64 15.57 0.97 -7.19
N GLU A 65 14.76 2.03 -7.22
CA GLU A 65 15.10 3.32 -7.81
C GLU A 65 16.29 3.95 -7.07
N TYR A 66 16.32 3.85 -5.74
CA TYR A 66 17.47 4.29 -4.97
C TYR A 66 18.74 3.50 -5.33
N TYR A 67 18.64 2.16 -5.44
CA TYR A 67 19.75 1.33 -5.91
C TYR A 67 20.20 1.71 -7.33
N GLN A 68 19.27 1.95 -8.27
CA GLN A 68 19.61 2.38 -9.62
C GLN A 68 20.32 3.75 -9.63
N SER A 69 19.87 4.69 -8.81
CA SER A 69 20.48 6.02 -8.70
C SER A 69 21.92 5.98 -8.17
N VAL A 70 22.26 4.97 -7.35
CA VAL A 70 23.63 4.73 -6.87
C VAL A 70 24.59 4.31 -8.00
N TRP A 71 24.08 3.63 -9.03
CA TRP A 71 24.85 3.20 -10.20
C TRP A 71 24.73 4.18 -11.39
N GLY A 72 23.73 5.05 -11.36
CA GLY A 72 23.51 6.10 -12.34
C GLY A 72 24.63 7.14 -12.33
N LYS A 73 24.89 7.76 -13.48
CA LYS A 73 25.91 8.81 -13.65
C LYS A 73 25.42 10.22 -13.30
N ASN A 74 24.15 10.38 -12.90
CA ASN A 74 23.55 11.68 -12.58
C ASN A 74 23.61 11.96 -11.07
N ASP A 75 24.59 12.76 -10.64
CA ASP A 75 24.82 13.16 -9.24
C ASP A 75 23.63 13.89 -8.57
N GLY A 76 22.69 14.44 -9.36
CA GLY A 76 21.51 15.15 -8.84
C GLY A 76 20.35 14.25 -8.41
N GLU A 77 20.25 13.04 -8.96
CA GLU A 77 19.10 12.16 -8.75
C GLU A 77 19.21 11.35 -7.44
N LEU A 78 20.43 11.05 -6.99
CA LEU A 78 20.66 10.22 -5.82
C LEU A 78 20.04 10.80 -4.54
N LYS A 79 20.21 12.11 -4.29
CA LYS A 79 19.67 12.75 -3.07
C LYS A 79 18.14 12.75 -3.06
N ILE A 80 17.53 12.98 -4.22
CA ILE A 80 16.07 12.97 -4.38
C ILE A 80 15.53 11.55 -4.12
N LYS A 81 16.13 10.55 -4.78
CA LYS A 81 15.74 9.15 -4.60
C LYS A 81 16.04 8.61 -3.20
N ALA A 82 17.10 9.07 -2.55
CA ALA A 82 17.39 8.77 -1.15
C ALA A 82 16.29 9.30 -0.22
N ALA A 83 15.82 10.53 -0.43
CA ALA A 83 14.76 11.13 0.38
C ALA A 83 13.43 10.40 0.19
N GLU A 84 13.06 10.08 -1.06
CA GLU A 84 11.88 9.26 -1.38
C GLU A 84 11.94 7.88 -0.72
N PHE A 85 13.11 7.24 -0.79
CA PHE A 85 13.36 5.96 -0.14
C PHE A 85 13.27 6.04 1.39
N ILE A 86 13.85 7.07 2.03
CA ILE A 86 13.77 7.25 3.49
C ILE A 86 12.32 7.38 3.95
N LYS A 87 11.49 8.11 3.19
CA LYS A 87 10.05 8.20 3.47
C LYS A 87 9.40 6.81 3.42
N CYS A 88 9.60 6.08 2.32
CA CYS A 88 9.03 4.73 2.14
C CYS A 88 9.57 3.74 3.18
N TYR A 89 10.82 3.87 3.59
CA TYR A 89 11.45 3.10 4.65
C TYR A 89 10.76 3.32 6.00
N ARG A 90 10.41 4.56 6.35
CA ARG A 90 9.65 4.84 7.57
C ARG A 90 8.24 4.28 7.50
N GLU A 91 7.58 4.43 6.35
CA GLU A 91 6.25 3.87 6.10
C GLU A 91 6.24 2.33 6.19
N SER A 92 7.35 1.68 5.81
CA SER A 92 7.48 0.22 5.85
C SER A 92 7.25 -0.37 7.25
N GLN A 93 7.55 0.37 8.32
CA GLN A 93 7.32 -0.09 9.71
C GLN A 93 5.84 -0.37 10.00
N PHE A 94 4.93 0.30 9.30
CA PHE A 94 3.48 0.15 9.47
C PHE A 94 2.86 -0.81 8.45
N LEU A 95 3.54 -1.07 7.34
CA LEU A 95 3.02 -1.85 6.21
C LEU A 95 3.36 -3.35 6.30
N PHE A 96 4.44 -3.69 7.00
CA PHE A 96 4.98 -5.05 7.07
C PHE A 96 5.10 -5.54 8.51
N SER A 97 5.13 -6.86 8.68
CA SER A 97 5.34 -7.45 10.00
C SER A 97 6.82 -7.47 10.35
N GLU A 98 7.16 -7.18 11.61
CA GLU A 98 8.55 -7.16 12.09
C GLU A 98 9.27 -8.50 11.88
N LYS A 99 8.51 -9.61 11.95
CA LYS A 99 9.01 -10.98 11.80
C LYS A 99 9.61 -11.28 10.43
N ASP A 100 9.20 -10.56 9.38
CA ASP A 100 9.71 -10.81 8.03
C ASP A 100 11.11 -10.21 7.80
N GLY A 101 11.65 -9.46 8.76
CA GLY A 101 13.01 -8.90 8.67
C GLY A 101 13.19 -7.79 7.63
N LEU A 102 12.11 -7.42 6.93
CA LEU A 102 12.07 -6.42 5.86
C LEU A 102 12.68 -5.08 6.29
N TYR A 103 12.33 -4.62 7.48
CA TYR A 103 12.85 -3.37 8.02
C TYR A 103 14.38 -3.41 8.14
N LYS A 104 14.95 -4.52 8.63
CA LYS A 104 16.41 -4.69 8.78
C LYS A 104 17.11 -4.67 7.41
N THR A 105 16.52 -5.33 6.41
CA THR A 105 17.04 -5.31 5.04
C THR A 105 17.03 -3.90 4.46
N LEU A 106 15.92 -3.16 4.65
CA LEU A 106 15.83 -1.76 4.21
C LEU A 106 16.80 -0.84 4.97
N THR A 107 17.04 -1.07 6.26
CA THR A 107 18.06 -0.36 7.03
C THR A 107 19.44 -0.60 6.42
N SER A 108 19.77 -1.85 6.06
CA SER A 108 21.04 -2.18 5.40
C SER A 108 21.19 -1.45 4.06
N ILE A 109 20.12 -1.31 3.27
CA ILE A 109 20.12 -0.55 2.02
C ILE A 109 20.35 0.94 2.29
N LYS A 110 19.68 1.50 3.30
CA LYS A 110 19.81 2.91 3.72
C LYS A 110 21.25 3.23 4.16
N ASP A 111 21.83 2.39 4.99
CA ASP A 111 23.17 2.61 5.53
C ASP A 111 24.24 2.43 4.44
N ALA A 112 24.11 1.41 3.58
CA ALA A 112 25.01 1.22 2.44
C ALA A 112 24.95 2.41 1.46
N GLY A 113 23.74 2.85 1.09
CA GLY A 113 23.56 3.98 0.21
C GLY A 113 24.09 5.30 0.80
N GLY A 114 24.01 5.48 2.12
CA GLY A 114 24.63 6.62 2.81
C GLY A 114 26.15 6.67 2.67
N VAL A 115 26.83 5.52 2.79
CA VAL A 115 28.29 5.43 2.57
C VAL A 115 28.66 5.80 1.15
N ILE A 116 27.87 5.36 0.17
CA ILE A 116 28.12 5.64 -1.25
C ILE A 116 27.89 7.12 -1.57
N ALA A 117 26.82 7.71 -1.04
CA ALA A 117 26.54 9.14 -1.19
C ALA A 117 27.68 10.00 -0.63
N LEU A 118 28.19 9.68 0.56
CA LEU A 118 29.34 10.38 1.16
C LEU A 118 30.60 10.27 0.30
N TYR A 119 30.84 9.10 -0.30
CA TYR A 119 31.97 8.92 -1.22
C TYR A 119 31.83 9.80 -2.47
N GLN A 120 30.64 9.86 -3.09
CA GLN A 120 30.39 10.71 -4.25
C GLN A 120 30.52 12.20 -3.92
N GLU A 121 30.04 12.64 -2.76
CA GLU A 121 30.22 14.03 -2.29
C GLU A 121 31.71 14.38 -2.12
N MET A 122 32.50 13.47 -1.52
CA MET A 122 33.94 13.68 -1.37
C MET A 122 34.68 13.75 -2.71
N ILE A 123 34.26 12.97 -3.72
CA ILE A 123 34.79 13.08 -5.10
C ILE A 123 34.44 14.45 -5.69
N ALA A 124 33.18 14.88 -5.58
CA ALA A 124 32.69 16.14 -6.14
C ALA A 124 33.38 17.37 -5.50
N GLU A 125 33.74 17.29 -4.22
CA GLU A 125 34.49 18.32 -3.50
C GLU A 125 36.00 18.32 -3.79
N GLY A 126 36.50 17.37 -4.61
CA GLY A 126 37.92 17.30 -5.00
C GLY A 126 38.87 16.95 -3.85
N LYS A 127 38.38 16.36 -2.76
CA LYS A 127 39.20 15.97 -1.60
C LYS A 127 40.01 14.72 -1.94
N GLN A 128 41.35 14.85 -1.92
CA GLN A 128 42.28 13.73 -2.11
C GLN A 128 43.11 13.48 -0.84
N GLY A 129 43.40 12.20 -0.55
CA GLY A 129 44.21 11.75 0.58
C GLY A 129 43.97 10.28 0.93
N ASP A 130 44.71 9.74 1.90
CA ASP A 130 44.60 8.34 2.36
C ASP A 130 43.18 7.98 2.82
N ALA A 131 42.49 8.94 3.45
CA ALA A 131 41.10 8.80 3.85
C ALA A 131 40.18 8.50 2.66
N MET A 132 40.48 9.02 1.47
CA MET A 132 39.70 8.81 0.25
C MET A 132 39.85 7.39 -0.28
N HIS A 133 41.04 6.79 -0.15
CA HIS A 133 41.28 5.42 -0.61
C HIS A 133 40.51 4.42 0.25
N SER A 134 40.55 4.59 1.58
CA SER A 134 39.75 3.77 2.50
C SER A 134 38.23 3.96 2.32
N LEU A 135 37.78 5.16 1.95
CA LEU A 135 36.37 5.43 1.67
C LEU A 135 35.93 4.82 0.34
N HIS A 136 36.80 4.81 -0.67
CA HIS A 136 36.55 4.12 -1.93
C HIS A 136 36.30 2.62 -1.70
N GLU A 137 37.17 1.96 -0.94
CA GLU A 137 37.01 0.53 -0.61
C GLU A 137 35.68 0.27 0.13
N LYS A 138 35.36 1.09 1.14
CA LYS A 138 34.06 1.04 1.83
C LYS A 138 32.88 1.29 0.89
N SER A 139 33.02 2.16 -0.11
CA SER A 139 31.97 2.43 -1.09
C SER A 139 31.72 1.22 -2.00
N VAL A 140 32.77 0.47 -2.35
CA VAL A 140 32.68 -0.72 -3.19
C VAL A 140 31.99 -1.86 -2.43
N ASP A 141 32.42 -2.10 -1.19
CA ASP A 141 31.76 -3.07 -0.30
C ASP A 141 30.30 -2.68 -0.01
N ALA A 142 30.01 -1.39 0.18
CA ALA A 142 28.65 -0.90 0.34
C ALA A 142 27.76 -1.16 -0.89
N ARG A 143 28.28 -0.98 -2.11
CA ARG A 143 27.55 -1.31 -3.36
C ARG A 143 27.22 -2.80 -3.44
N GLU A 144 28.18 -3.67 -3.11
CA GLU A 144 27.96 -5.12 -3.10
C GLU A 144 26.93 -5.52 -2.04
N LYS A 145 27.05 -4.98 -0.82
CA LYS A 145 26.08 -5.19 0.26
C LYS A 145 24.68 -4.73 -0.12
N MET A 146 24.57 -3.57 -0.77
CA MET A 146 23.29 -3.04 -1.25
C MET A 146 22.67 -3.97 -2.30
N GLY A 147 23.47 -4.48 -3.25
CA GLY A 147 23.01 -5.45 -4.24
C GLY A 147 22.49 -6.75 -3.62
N LYS A 148 23.22 -7.32 -2.65
CA LYS A 148 22.78 -8.49 -1.89
C LYS A 148 21.50 -8.21 -1.08
N ALA A 149 21.40 -7.03 -0.46
CA ALA A 149 20.24 -6.64 0.31
C ALA A 149 18.98 -6.48 -0.57
N ILE A 150 19.12 -5.98 -1.80
CA ILE A 150 18.00 -5.91 -2.76
C ILE A 150 17.51 -7.32 -3.12
N GLN A 151 18.40 -8.29 -3.36
CA GLN A 151 17.99 -9.67 -3.64
C GLN A 151 17.25 -10.31 -2.46
N ILE A 152 17.70 -10.05 -1.23
CA ILE A 152 17.00 -10.49 -0.01
C ILE A 152 15.63 -9.81 0.10
N LEU A 153 15.57 -8.51 -0.20
CA LEU A 153 14.33 -7.74 -0.18
C LEU A 153 13.30 -8.33 -1.15
N GLU A 154 13.70 -8.71 -2.37
CA GLU A 154 12.83 -9.36 -3.36
C GLU A 154 12.20 -10.65 -2.80
N GLN A 155 12.99 -11.48 -2.13
CA GLN A 155 12.51 -12.72 -1.53
C GLN A 155 11.53 -12.46 -0.38
N GLN A 156 11.83 -11.51 0.50
CA GLN A 156 10.96 -11.12 1.62
C GLN A 156 9.64 -10.51 1.11
N MET A 157 9.71 -9.75 0.02
CA MET A 157 8.60 -9.04 -0.59
C MET A 157 7.68 -9.95 -1.42
N ALA A 158 8.17 -11.10 -1.89
CA ALA A 158 7.39 -12.06 -2.66
C ALA A 158 6.09 -12.48 -1.94
N LYS A 159 6.14 -12.65 -0.61
CA LYS A 159 4.96 -12.95 0.23
C LYS A 159 3.88 -11.86 0.17
N TYR A 160 4.29 -10.61 -0.05
CA TYR A 160 3.43 -9.44 0.01
C TYR A 160 2.93 -8.97 -1.37
N ILE A 161 3.66 -9.32 -2.43
CA ILE A 161 3.40 -8.87 -3.81
C ILE A 161 2.74 -9.97 -4.66
N ASN A 162 2.69 -11.23 -4.21
CA ASN A 162 2.17 -12.32 -5.02
C ASN A 162 0.63 -12.25 -5.20
N PHE A 163 0.19 -11.84 -6.39
CA PHE A 163 -1.22 -11.80 -6.80
C PHE A 163 -1.91 -13.18 -6.88
N LYS A 164 -1.15 -14.29 -6.88
CA LYS A 164 -1.76 -15.64 -6.94
C LYS A 164 -2.59 -15.99 -5.68
N VAL A 165 -2.45 -15.23 -4.59
CA VAL A 165 -3.18 -15.43 -3.32
C VAL A 165 -4.20 -14.31 -3.07
N VAL A 166 -4.76 -13.69 -4.11
CA VAL A 166 -5.85 -12.71 -3.93
C VAL A 166 -7.19 -13.45 -3.84
N ARG A 167 -7.44 -14.13 -2.71
CA ARG A 167 -8.82 -14.47 -2.33
C ARG A 167 -9.51 -13.22 -1.80
N GLY A 168 -10.64 -12.84 -2.40
CA GLY A 168 -11.57 -11.89 -1.82
C GLY A 168 -12.21 -12.46 -0.55
N TRP A 169 -13.06 -11.69 0.13
CA TRP A 169 -13.89 -12.22 1.21
C TRP A 169 -14.70 -13.43 0.71
N SER A 170 -14.32 -14.63 1.15
CA SER A 170 -15.12 -15.84 1.03
C SER A 170 -15.78 -16.09 2.37
N PHE A 171 -17.03 -15.65 2.53
CA PHE A 171 -17.86 -16.19 3.60
C PHE A 171 -18.37 -17.56 3.14
N TRP A 172 -18.04 -18.59 3.91
CA TRP A 172 -18.54 -19.95 3.72
C TRP A 172 -20.07 -19.96 3.85
N TRP A 173 -20.71 -20.63 2.90
CA TRP A 173 -22.00 -21.29 3.04
C TRP A 173 -21.85 -22.68 2.44
#